data_AF-A0A9D4K6C5-F1
#
_entry.id   AF-A0A9D4K6C5-F1
#
_cell.length_a   1.000
_cell.length_b   1.000
_cell.length_c   1.000
_cell.angle_alpha   90.00
_cell.angle_beta   90.00
_cell.angle_gamma   90.00
#
_symmetry.space_group_name_H-M   'P 1'
#
loop_
_entity.id
_entity.type
_entity.pdbx_description
1 polymer ?
#
loop_
_entity_poly.entity_id
_entity_poly.type
_entity_poly.pdbx_seq_one_letter_code
_entity_poly.pdbx_strand_id
1 'polypeptide(L)' 'MHLACMFGDYLAKCRHYLPPVCIHSGTRDSLLDDNDAYVANLYSKYSIVRPMCVSCRHFGKEAKTLGAKKFVKKQKVK' A
#
# COMPACT_ATOMS: atom_id res chain seq x y z
N MET A 1 -8.15 20.01 13.66
CA MET A 1 -7.37 19.49 12.51
C MET A 1 -7.86 18.06 12.23
N HIS A 2 -8.93 17.93 11.46
CA HIS A 2 -9.55 16.64 11.12
C HIS A 2 -9.25 16.34 9.65
N LEU A 3 -8.29 15.46 9.38
CA LEU A 3 -7.99 14.94 8.05
C LEU A 3 -7.80 13.41 8.11
N ALA A 4 -8.61 12.76 8.94
CA ALA A 4 -8.75 11.31 8.94
C ALA A 4 -9.99 10.93 8.12
N CYS A 5 -9.84 9.91 7.28
CA CYS A 5 -10.94 9.08 6.73
C CYS A 5 -11.74 9.58 5.51
N MET A 6 -11.09 9.98 4.40
CA MET A 6 -11.75 10.01 3.07
C MET A 6 -10.96 9.27 1.97
N PHE A 7 -10.08 8.33 2.33
CA PHE A 7 -9.18 7.67 1.37
C PHE A 7 -9.63 6.27 0.90
N GLY A 8 -10.76 5.75 1.38
CA GLY A 8 -11.26 4.42 0.99
C GLY A 8 -11.69 4.36 -0.49
N ASP A 9 -12.61 5.25 -0.88
CA ASP A 9 -13.24 5.21 -2.20
C ASP A 9 -12.48 6.00 -3.28
N TYR A 10 -11.71 7.02 -2.89
CA TYR A 10 -10.90 7.83 -3.81
C TYR A 10 -9.72 7.06 -4.41
N LEU A 11 -9.17 6.09 -3.68
CA LEU A 11 -8.00 5.33 -4.12
C LEU A 11 -8.30 4.46 -5.35
N ALA A 12 -9.53 3.96 -5.50
CA ALA A 12 -9.92 3.08 -6.60
C ALA A 12 -10.06 3.82 -7.94
N LYS A 13 -10.48 5.10 -7.91
CA LYS A 13 -10.67 5.93 -9.11
C LYS A 13 -9.41 6.69 -9.54
N CYS A 14 -8.49 6.95 -8.61
CA CYS A 14 -7.36 7.86 -8.82
C CYS A 14 -5.99 7.16 -8.82
N ARG A 15 -5.87 5.95 -9.38
CA ARG A 15 -4.62 5.17 -9.39
C ARG A 15 -3.41 5.95 -9.94
N HIS A 16 -3.63 6.87 -10.88
CA HIS A 16 -2.60 7.72 -11.49
C HIS A 16 -2.31 9.04 -10.75
N TYR A 17 -3.11 9.43 -9.75
CA TYR A 17 -3.02 10.75 -9.11
C TYR A 17 -2.59 10.70 -7.64
N LEU A 18 -2.17 9.54 -7.15
CA LEU A 18 -1.78 9.42 -5.75
C LEU A 18 -0.37 10.01 -5.56
N PRO A 19 -0.21 11.01 -4.68
CA PRO A 19 1.10 11.59 -4.43
C PRO A 19 2.05 10.55 -3.83
N PRO A 20 3.34 10.57 -4.20
CA PRO A 20 4.37 9.70 -3.63
C PRO A 20 4.75 10.21 -2.24
N VAL A 21 3.83 10.06 -1.29
CA VAL A 21 3.96 10.47 0.11
C VAL A 21 3.53 9.33 1.02
N CYS A 22 4.14 9.27 2.20
CA CYS A 22 3.80 8.31 3.24
C CYS A 22 2.32 8.45 3.61
N ILE A 23 1.57 7.36 3.55
CA ILE A 23 0.14 7.34 3.87
C ILE A 23 -0.17 7.71 5.33
N HIS A 24 0.81 7.60 6.24
CA HIS A 24 0.62 7.82 7.67
C HIS A 24 1.10 9.17 8.15
N SER A 25 2.25 9.62 7.65
CA SER A 25 2.88 10.88 8.10
C SER A 25 2.83 11.99 7.05
N GLY A 26 2.46 11.69 5.80
CA GLY A 26 2.44 12.65 4.70
C GLY A 26 3.82 13.07 4.18
N THR A 27 4.91 12.52 4.73
CA THR A 27 6.28 12.86 4.30
C THR A 27 6.62 12.28 2.93
N ARG A 28 7.52 12.96 2.20
CA ARG A 28 8.18 12.43 0.99
C ARG A 28 9.52 11.80 1.29
N ASP A 29 10.03 11.99 2.50
CA ASP A 29 11.34 11.54 2.93
C ASP A 29 11.33 10.09 3.41
N SER A 30 12.43 9.38 3.16
CA SER A 30 12.67 8.02 3.61
C SER A 30 11.49 7.08 3.34
N LEU A 31 10.86 7.21 2.17
CA LEU A 31 9.86 6.26 1.70
C LEU A 31 10.52 4.89 1.47
N LEU A 32 9.79 3.83 1.80
CA LEU A 32 10.19 2.48 1.44
C LEU A 32 10.17 2.36 -0.08
N ASP A 33 11.29 1.89 -0.62
CA ASP A 33 11.48 1.69 -2.05
C ASP A 33 10.74 0.43 -2.54
N ASP A 34 10.49 0.36 -3.84
CA ASP A 34 9.85 -0.82 -4.46
C ASP A 34 10.73 -2.08 -4.35
N ASN A 35 12.05 -1.94 -4.15
CA ASN A 35 12.98 -3.04 -3.89
C ASN A 35 12.98 -3.53 -2.44
N ASP A 36 12.29 -2.84 -1.52
CA ASP A 36 12.20 -3.29 -0.14
C ASP A 36 11.39 -4.60 -0.06
N ALA A 37 11.91 -5.59 0.67
CA ALA A 37 11.30 -6.93 0.74
C ALA A 37 9.85 -6.89 1.27
N TYR A 38 9.53 -5.95 2.15
CA TYR A 38 8.16 -5.77 2.63
C TYR A 38 7.25 -5.23 1.53
N VAL A 39 7.70 -4.21 0.79
CA VAL A 39 6.93 -3.60 -0.31
C VAL A 39 6.75 -4.60 -1.46
N ALA A 40 7.80 -5.30 -1.85
CA ALA A 40 7.76 -6.35 -2.87
C ALA A 40 6.76 -7.48 -2.52
N ASN A 41 6.76 -7.92 -1.26
CA ASN A 41 5.80 -8.91 -0.77
C ASN A 41 4.34 -8.40 -0.80
N LEU A 42 4.12 -7.11 -0.59
CA LEU A 42 2.78 -6.51 -0.74
C LEU A 42 2.37 -6.43 -2.21
N TYR A 43 3.23 -5.99 -3.12
CA TYR A 43 2.92 -5.96 -4.55
C TYR A 43 2.73 -7.35 -5.17
N SER A 44 3.31 -8.39 -4.56
CA SER A 44 3.00 -9.79 -4.91
C SER A 44 1.52 -10.13 -4.66
N LYS A 45 0.93 -9.60 -3.58
CA LYS A 45 -0.43 -9.95 -3.13
C LYS A 45 -1.49 -8.94 -3.52
N TYR A 46 -1.11 -7.69 -3.74
CA TYR A 46 -2.03 -6.58 -3.95
C TYR A 46 -1.67 -5.86 -5.25
N SER A 47 -2.69 -5.23 -5.85
CA SER A 47 -2.53 -4.50 -7.10
C SER A 47 -2.10 -3.05 -6.86
N ILE A 48 -2.39 -2.51 -5.67
CA ILE A 48 -2.02 -1.16 -5.26
C ILE A 48 -1.44 -1.24 -3.85
N VAL A 49 -0.27 -0.64 -3.65
CA VAL A 49 0.36 -0.44 -2.34
C VAL A 49 0.61 1.07 -2.20
N ARG A 50 0.17 1.66 -1.09
CA ARG A 50 0.44 3.07 -0.81
C ARG A 50 1.85 3.23 -0.25
N PRO A 51 2.61 4.26 -0.69
CA PRO A 51 3.92 4.55 -0.13
C PRO A 51 3.84 4.75 1.39
N MET A 52 4.87 4.27 2.07
CA MET A 52 5.02 4.39 3.52
C MET A 52 6.49 4.66 3.83
N CYS A 53 6.77 5.51 4.81
CA CYS A 53 8.15 5.77 5.22
C CYS A 53 8.69 4.70 6.18
N VAL A 54 10.01 4.54 6.16
CA VAL A 54 10.77 3.62 7.03
C VAL A 54 10.42 3.85 8.49
N SER A 55 10.34 5.11 8.94
CA SER A 55 10.00 5.42 10.34
C SER A 55 8.62 4.86 10.72
N CYS A 56 7.59 5.07 9.89
CA CYS A 56 6.26 4.54 10.16
C CYS A 56 6.26 3.01 10.22
N ARG A 57 7.05 2.35 9.37
CA ARG A 57 7.23 0.89 9.43
C ARG A 57 7.86 0.44 10.74
N HIS A 58 8.91 1.13 11.19
CA HIS A 58 9.57 0.85 12.47
C HIS A 58 8.64 1.03 13.68
N PHE A 59 7.71 1.99 13.62
CA PHE A 59 6.65 2.15 14.62
C PHE A 59 5.53 1.09 14.54
N GLY A 60 5.69 0.06 13.70
CA GLY A 60 4.73 -1.03 13.56
C GLY A 60 3.51 -0.70 12.69
N LYS A 61 3.53 0.42 11.94
CA LYS A 61 2.44 0.73 11.00
C LYS A 61 2.54 -0.14 9.75
N GLU A 62 1.40 -0.33 9.10
CA GLU A 62 1.28 -1.10 7.87
C GLU A 62 0.88 -0.23 6.68
N ALA A 63 1.41 -0.54 5.50
CA ALA A 63 1.00 0.12 4.27
C ALA A 63 -0.46 -0.21 3.95
N LYS A 64 -1.19 0.78 3.39
CA LYS A 64 -2.54 0.54 2.89
C LYS A 64 -2.47 -0.08 1.50
N THR A 65 -3.16 -1.20 1.31
CA THR A 65 -3.16 -1.96 0.07
C THR A 65 -4.57 -2.15 -0.49
N LEU A 66 -4.72 -2.21 -1.81
CA LEU A 66 -5.98 -2.49 -2.49
C LEU A 66 -5.82 -3.49 -3.65
N GLY A 67 -6.94 -4.06 -4.07
CA GLY A 67 -7.00 -4.98 -5.20
C GLY A 67 -6.23 -6.27 -4.90
N ALA A 68 -6.56 -6.91 -3.77
CA ALA A 68 -6.02 -8.21 -3.40
C ALA A 68 -6.13 -9.16 -4.60
N LYS A 69 -4.97 -9.58 -5.10
CA LYS A 69 -4.87 -10.56 -6.18
C LYS A 69 -5.40 -11.86 -5.60
N LYS A 70 -6.58 -12.29 -6.05
CA LYS A 70 -7.12 -13.59 -5.67
C LYS A 70 -6.11 -14.63 -6.16
N PHE A 71 -5.36 -15.23 -5.24
CA PHE A 71 -4.65 -16.47 -5.53
C PHE A 71 -5.74 -17.49 -5.84
N VAL A 72 -6.01 -17.70 -7.12
CA VAL A 72 -6.82 -18.81 -7.58
C VAL A 72 -6.06 -20.04 -7.11
N LYS A 73 -6.43 -20.60 -5.95
CA LYS A 73 -6.00 -21.95 -5.58
C LYS A 73 -6.45 -22.80 -6.76
N LYS A 74 -5.52 -23.29 -7.58
CA LYS A 74 -5.80 -24.31 -8.58
C LYS A 74 -6.49 -25.45 -7.81
N GLN A 75 -7.81 -25.54 -7.91
CA GLN A 75 -8.53 -26.71 -7.46
C GLN A 75 -7.95 -27.85 -8.30
N LYS A 76 -7.27 -28.80 -7.63
CA LYS A 76 -6.95 -30.08 -8.26
C LYS A 76 -8.30 -30.73 -8.53
N VAL A 77 -8.75 -30.66 -9.79
CA VAL A 77 -9.79 -31.54 -10.31
C VAL A 77 -9.24 -32.95 -10.12
N LYS A 78 -9.92 -33.75 -9.30
CA LYS A 78 -9.64 -35.17 -9.12
C LYS A 78 -10.81 -35.94 -9.70
#